data_AF-A0A7V4SZ39-F1
#
_entry.id   AF-A0A7V4SZ39-F1
#
_cell.length_a   1.000
_cell.length_b   1.000
_cell.length_c   1.000
_cell.angle_alpha   90.00
_cell.angle_beta   90.00
_cell.angle_gamma   90.00
#
_symmetry.space_group_name_H-M   'P 1'
#
loop_
_entity.id
_entity.type
_entity.pdbx_description
1 polymer ?
#
loop_
_entity_poly.entity_id
_entity_poly.type
_entity_poly.pdbx_seq_one_letter_code
_entity_poly.pdbx_strand_id
1 'polypeptide(L)'
;MTKIQDKVNVTIKQLNKPQKLISFWVIFWLLFLGYWSFVLAMASKPPIKEEPKYKLEILKMEVVPAPQTQTPKKILMVIAHKNFQDREFSVPKELLEKKGYLITIASSSLSEAQGMLGTKVKPDLLLKEAKATDYDAIVFIGGSGTTQYFNDPQALALAIEAEKHHKVIGAICIAPVILAKAGVLQGKKATVWSGEKQTLQKSGAVCTGKAVEVDGKIITASGPAAAEEFGKALVKILQEPSNTP
;
A
#
# COMPACT_ATOMS: atom_id res chain seq x y z
N MET A 1 6.33 93.33 -29.91
CA MET A 1 5.07 92.72 -29.41
C MET A 1 5.27 92.25 -27.96
N THR A 2 5.81 93.05 -27.03
CA THR A 2 5.15 94.17 -26.31
C THR A 2 3.75 93.90 -25.73
N LYS A 3 3.33 92.64 -25.60
CA LYS A 3 2.19 92.22 -24.74
C LYS A 3 2.47 91.00 -23.84
N ILE A 4 3.68 90.44 -23.90
CA ILE A 4 4.08 89.25 -23.13
C ILE A 4 4.92 89.62 -21.88
N GLN A 5 5.62 90.76 -21.84
CA GLN A 5 6.45 91.16 -20.69
C GLN A 5 5.66 91.81 -19.53
N ASP A 6 4.51 92.44 -19.77
CA ASP A 6 3.75 93.10 -18.69
C ASP A 6 2.84 92.14 -17.90
N LYS A 7 2.46 90.99 -18.48
CA LYS A 7 1.72 89.94 -17.76
C LYS A 7 2.58 89.11 -16.81
N VAL A 8 3.92 89.13 -16.98
CA VAL A 8 4.84 88.39 -16.10
C VAL A 8 5.12 89.16 -14.80
N ASN A 9 5.12 90.49 -14.82
CA ASN A 9 5.45 91.31 -13.64
C ASN A 9 4.27 91.56 -12.67
N VAL A 10 3.02 91.34 -13.09
CA VAL A 10 1.85 91.42 -12.19
C VAL A 10 1.74 90.16 -11.32
N THR A 11 2.17 89.00 -11.83
CA THR A 11 2.06 87.71 -11.14
C THR A 11 3.05 87.58 -9.97
N ILE A 12 4.22 88.24 -10.05
CA ILE A 12 5.28 88.10 -9.02
C ILE A 12 4.99 88.91 -7.73
N LYS A 13 3.99 89.80 -7.71
CA LYS A 13 3.67 90.62 -6.52
C LYS A 13 2.58 90.07 -5.58
N GLN A 14 1.94 88.93 -5.89
CA GLN A 14 0.78 88.46 -5.10
C GLN A 14 0.96 87.17 -4.26
N LEU A 15 2.09 86.46 -4.32
CA LEU A 15 2.24 85.18 -3.57
C LEU A 15 3.41 85.16 -2.60
N ASN A 16 3.77 86.33 -2.05
CA ASN A 16 4.68 86.44 -0.91
C ASN A 16 3.90 86.72 0.39
N LYS A 17 2.98 85.81 0.74
CA LYS A 17 2.38 85.76 2.09
C LYS A 17 2.86 84.50 2.82
N PRO A 18 3.32 84.62 4.07
CA PRO A 18 3.77 83.46 4.84
C PRO A 18 2.60 82.51 5.09
N GLN A 19 2.68 81.28 4.56
CA GLN A 19 1.75 80.23 4.96
C GLN A 19 2.13 79.77 6.38
N LYS A 20 1.16 79.85 7.28
CA LYS A 20 1.27 79.40 8.67
C LYS A 20 1.59 77.89 8.67
N LEU A 21 2.73 77.51 9.25
CA LEU A 21 3.01 76.13 9.63
C LEU A 21 1.88 75.66 10.56
N ILE A 22 1.17 74.60 10.15
CA ILE A 22 0.34 73.83 11.06
C ILE A 22 1.31 73.18 12.04
N SER A 23 1.19 73.50 13.33
CA SER A 23 2.11 72.98 14.34
C SER A 23 1.98 71.46 14.45
N PHE A 24 3.12 70.78 14.64
CA PHE A 24 3.24 69.32 14.76
C PHE A 24 2.25 68.70 15.77
N TRP A 25 1.81 69.50 16.75
CA TRP A 25 0.82 69.15 17.77
C TRP A 25 -0.60 68.94 17.21
N VAL A 26 -1.00 69.62 16.13
CA VAL A 26 -2.34 69.46 15.53
C VAL A 26 -2.47 68.11 14.80
N ILE A 27 -1.40 67.66 14.14
CA ILE A 27 -1.36 66.36 13.45
C ILE A 27 -1.34 65.21 14.47
N PHE A 28 -0.61 65.38 15.58
CA PHE A 28 -0.58 64.40 16.68
C PHE A 28 -1.93 64.28 17.39
N TRP A 29 -2.69 65.38 17.53
CA TRP A 29 -4.01 65.40 18.16
C TRP A 29 -5.09 64.70 17.31
N LEU A 30 -5.04 64.82 15.98
CA LEU A 30 -5.97 64.14 15.06
C LEU A 30 -5.75 62.62 15.00
N LEU A 31 -4.50 62.15 15.10
CA LEU A 31 -4.20 60.71 15.18
C LEU A 31 -4.64 60.08 16.52
N PHE A 32 -4.62 60.86 17.60
CA PHE A 32 -5.06 60.40 18.93
C PHE A 32 -6.59 60.24 19.02
N LEU A 33 -7.37 61.14 18.39
CA LEU A 33 -8.84 61.06 18.34
C LEU A 33 -9.37 59.89 17.49
N GLY A 34 -8.67 59.56 16.41
CA GLY A 34 -9.00 58.40 15.57
C GLY A 34 -8.78 57.07 16.29
N TYR A 35 -7.68 56.96 17.06
CA TYR A 35 -7.34 55.73 17.79
C TYR A 35 -8.34 55.43 18.92
N TRP A 36 -8.79 56.44 19.66
CA TRP A 36 -9.72 56.24 20.79
C TRP A 36 -11.15 55.88 20.36
N SER A 37 -11.60 56.38 19.20
CA SER A 37 -12.90 56.02 18.62
C SER A 37 -12.95 54.54 18.21
N PHE A 38 -11.83 53.98 17.75
CA PHE A 38 -11.72 52.56 17.39
C PHE A 38 -11.70 51.64 18.62
N VAL A 39 -11.04 52.07 19.71
CA VAL A 39 -11.00 51.31 20.97
C VAL A 39 -12.37 51.29 21.66
N LEU A 40 -13.16 52.38 21.60
CA LEU A 40 -14.52 52.40 22.15
C LEU A 40 -15.50 51.51 21.38
N ALA A 41 -15.35 51.41 20.04
CA ALA A 41 -16.17 50.52 19.22
C ALA A 41 -15.93 49.03 19.52
N MET A 42 -14.75 48.67 20.03
CA MET A 42 -14.41 47.30 20.44
C MET A 42 -14.88 46.94 21.85
N ALA A 43 -15.34 47.91 22.65
CA ALA A 43 -15.74 47.70 24.05
C ALA A 43 -17.24 47.36 24.23
N SER A 44 -18.08 47.58 23.22
CA SER A 44 -19.50 47.20 23.27
C SER A 44 -19.73 45.82 22.65
N LYS A 45 -19.66 44.75 23.46
CA LYS A 45 -20.14 43.43 23.03
C LYS A 45 -21.65 43.50 22.75
N PRO A 46 -22.14 43.01 21.60
CA PRO A 46 -23.58 42.93 21.35
C PRO A 46 -24.25 41.99 22.37
N PRO A 47 -25.55 42.17 22.68
CA PRO A 47 -26.25 41.34 23.64
C PRO A 47 -26.23 39.88 23.16
N ILE A 48 -25.74 39.01 24.04
CA ILE A 48 -25.67 37.57 23.85
C ILE A 48 -27.12 37.06 23.81
N LYS A 49 -27.57 36.55 22.66
CA LYS A 49 -28.81 35.78 22.60
C LYS A 49 -28.57 34.47 23.34
N GLU A 50 -29.43 34.15 24.31
CA GLU A 50 -29.33 32.90 25.06
C GLU A 50 -29.33 31.71 24.08
N GLU A 51 -28.28 30.88 24.16
CA GLU A 51 -28.20 29.64 23.38
C GLU A 51 -29.18 28.60 23.92
N PRO A 52 -29.74 27.71 23.06
CA PRO A 52 -30.58 26.63 23.53
C PRO A 52 -29.77 25.72 24.44
N LYS A 53 -30.32 25.41 25.61
CA LYS A 53 -29.69 24.54 26.60
C LYS A 53 -29.78 23.08 26.13
N TYR A 54 -28.84 22.66 25.27
CA TYR A 54 -28.75 21.27 24.84
C TYR A 54 -28.29 20.41 26.03
N LYS A 55 -29.17 19.52 26.47
CA LYS A 55 -28.87 18.53 27.50
C LYS A 55 -27.84 17.56 26.93
N LEU A 56 -26.62 17.59 27.47
CA LEU A 56 -25.56 16.65 27.12
C LEU A 56 -25.97 15.24 27.57
N GLU A 57 -26.65 14.49 26.72
CA GLU A 57 -26.52 13.04 26.74
C GLU A 57 -25.15 12.74 26.12
N ILE A 58 -24.21 12.32 26.97
CA ILE A 58 -22.89 11.84 26.55
C ILE A 58 -23.16 10.57 25.72
N LEU A 59 -23.37 10.73 24.41
CA LEU A 59 -23.13 9.63 23.48
C LEU A 59 -21.63 9.36 23.58
N LYS A 60 -21.29 8.15 24.04
CA LYS A 60 -19.96 7.58 23.90
C LYS A 60 -19.65 7.51 22.40
N MET A 61 -19.15 8.60 21.82
CA MET A 61 -18.52 8.56 20.51
C MET A 61 -17.25 7.74 20.70
N GLU A 62 -17.30 6.48 20.28
CA GLU A 62 -16.09 5.72 20.02
C GLU A 62 -15.23 6.56 19.07
N VAL A 63 -13.99 6.81 19.49
CA VAL A 63 -12.97 7.38 18.64
C VAL A 63 -12.80 6.42 17.47
N VAL A 64 -13.38 6.75 16.31
CA VAL A 64 -13.13 6.00 15.08
C VAL A 64 -11.66 6.25 14.74
N PRO A 65 -10.77 5.24 14.84
CA PRO A 65 -9.37 5.44 14.50
C PRO A 65 -9.29 5.87 13.03
N ALA A 66 -8.43 6.87 12.74
CA ALA A 66 -8.13 7.27 11.37
C ALA A 66 -7.76 6.04 10.52
N PRO A 67 -8.12 5.97 9.23
CA PRO A 67 -7.78 4.84 8.37
C PRO A 67 -6.26 4.70 8.37
N GLN A 68 -5.76 3.61 8.94
CA GLN A 68 -4.32 3.34 8.88
C GLN A 68 -3.97 3.05 7.42
N THR A 69 -3.24 3.95 6.78
CA THR A 69 -2.64 3.70 5.46
C THR A 69 -1.52 2.67 5.63
N GLN A 70 -1.90 1.41 5.79
CA GLN A 70 -0.97 0.29 5.81
C GLN A 70 -0.29 0.22 4.45
N THR A 71 1.05 0.18 4.44
CA THR A 71 1.81 -0.07 3.21
C THR A 71 1.29 -1.36 2.57
N PRO A 72 1.02 -1.37 1.26
CA PRO A 72 0.44 -2.54 0.62
C PRO A 72 1.41 -3.73 0.73
N LYS A 73 0.88 -4.89 1.11
CA LYS A 73 1.66 -6.12 1.24
C LYS A 73 2.23 -6.53 -0.12
N LYS A 74 3.45 -7.06 -0.13
CA LYS A 74 4.17 -7.50 -1.34
C LYS A 74 4.17 -9.02 -1.44
N ILE A 75 3.82 -9.56 -2.61
CA ILE A 75 3.70 -11.00 -2.83
C ILE A 75 4.57 -11.39 -4.03
N LEU A 76 5.46 -12.34 -3.83
CA LEU A 76 6.20 -12.96 -4.92
C LEU A 76 5.46 -14.19 -5.43
N MET A 77 5.12 -14.23 -6.72
CA MET A 77 4.60 -15.41 -7.40
C MET A 77 5.68 -16.01 -8.29
N VAL A 78 6.04 -17.26 -8.05
CA VAL A 78 7.04 -18.01 -8.83
C VAL A 78 6.32 -18.86 -9.86
N ILE A 79 6.60 -18.62 -11.15
CA ILE A 79 6.04 -19.38 -12.28
C ILE A 79 7.15 -20.02 -13.12
N ALA A 80 6.88 -21.22 -13.64
CA ALA A 80 7.71 -21.83 -14.66
C ALA A 80 7.74 -20.97 -15.94
N HIS A 81 8.91 -20.83 -16.58
CA HIS A 81 9.00 -20.03 -17.82
C HIS A 81 8.13 -20.59 -18.97
N LYS A 82 7.92 -21.91 -18.99
CA LYS A 82 6.99 -22.60 -19.89
C LYS A 82 6.12 -23.54 -19.09
N ASN A 83 4.88 -23.74 -19.51
CA ASN A 83 3.95 -24.71 -18.95
C ASN A 83 3.67 -24.54 -17.44
N PHE A 84 3.60 -23.29 -16.96
CA PHE A 84 2.92 -23.03 -15.68
C PHE A 84 1.40 -23.18 -15.86
N GLN A 85 0.66 -23.47 -14.79
CA GLN A 85 -0.79 -23.66 -14.91
C GLN A 85 -1.54 -22.33 -14.81
N ASP A 86 -2.21 -21.96 -15.89
CA ASP A 86 -2.84 -20.66 -16.12
C ASP A 86 -3.83 -20.25 -15.02
N ARG A 87 -4.72 -21.17 -14.63
CA ARG A 87 -5.75 -20.92 -13.59
C ARG A 87 -5.15 -20.79 -12.20
N GLU A 88 -4.10 -21.58 -11.93
CA GLU A 88 -3.41 -21.56 -10.64
C GLU A 88 -2.63 -20.27 -10.44
N PHE A 89 -2.17 -19.64 -11.53
CA PHE A 89 -1.58 -18.32 -11.51
C PHE A 89 -2.63 -17.20 -11.45
N SER A 90 -3.53 -17.15 -12.44
CA SER A 90 -4.43 -16.01 -12.66
C SER A 90 -5.43 -15.79 -11.52
N VAL A 91 -6.06 -16.86 -11.01
CA VAL A 91 -7.12 -16.73 -10.00
C VAL A 91 -6.58 -16.23 -8.65
N PRO A 92 -5.51 -16.81 -8.05
CA PRO A 92 -4.93 -16.28 -6.84
C PRO A 92 -4.38 -14.85 -7.02
N LYS A 93 -3.73 -14.57 -8.15
CA LYS A 93 -3.23 -13.23 -8.47
C LYS A 93 -4.35 -12.19 -8.42
N GLU A 94 -5.45 -12.44 -9.12
CA GLU A 94 -6.60 -11.52 -9.16
C GLU A 94 -7.19 -11.27 -7.76
N LEU A 95 -7.34 -12.32 -6.94
CA LEU A 95 -7.86 -12.20 -5.59
C LEU A 95 -6.93 -11.38 -4.67
N LEU A 96 -5.62 -11.54 -4.80
CA LEU A 96 -4.62 -10.78 -4.05
C LEU A 96 -4.57 -9.31 -4.51
N GLU A 97 -4.59 -9.06 -5.81
CA GLU A 97 -4.63 -7.70 -6.38
C GLU A 97 -5.90 -6.94 -5.97
N LYS A 98 -7.05 -7.63 -5.90
CA LYS A 98 -8.31 -7.07 -5.36
C LYS A 98 -8.22 -6.63 -3.91
N LYS A 99 -7.22 -7.09 -3.15
CA LYS A 99 -6.92 -6.62 -1.78
C LYS A 99 -5.91 -5.47 -1.73
N GLY A 100 -5.45 -5.00 -2.89
CA GLY A 100 -4.43 -3.96 -2.99
C GLY A 100 -3.01 -4.46 -2.71
N TYR A 101 -2.77 -5.78 -2.75
CA TYR A 101 -1.43 -6.33 -2.62
C TYR A 101 -0.63 -6.15 -3.91
N LEU A 102 0.66 -5.87 -3.76
CA LEU A 102 1.59 -5.73 -4.87
C LEU A 102 2.11 -7.10 -5.27
N ILE A 103 1.87 -7.50 -6.51
CA ILE A 103 2.33 -8.78 -7.05
C ILE A 103 3.62 -8.56 -7.84
N THR A 104 4.61 -9.39 -7.57
CA THR A 104 5.84 -9.48 -8.34
C THR A 104 5.99 -10.91 -8.84
N ILE A 105 6.40 -11.07 -10.09
CA ILE A 105 6.44 -12.35 -10.77
C ILE A 105 7.90 -12.74 -11.02
N ALA A 106 8.32 -13.87 -10.49
CA ALA A 106 9.64 -14.43 -10.74
C ALA A 106 9.57 -15.67 -11.65
N SER A 107 10.57 -15.81 -12.52
CA SER A 107 10.76 -17.00 -13.36
C SER A 107 12.23 -17.25 -13.65
N SER A 108 12.55 -18.29 -14.43
CA SER A 108 13.92 -18.61 -14.85
C SER A 108 14.46 -17.74 -16.00
N SER A 109 13.59 -16.92 -16.61
CA SER A 109 13.94 -15.95 -17.67
C SER A 109 13.07 -14.70 -17.53
N LEU A 110 13.54 -13.56 -18.06
CA LEU A 110 12.76 -12.32 -18.19
C LEU A 110 12.00 -12.21 -19.52
N SER A 111 12.22 -13.14 -20.44
CA SER A 111 11.38 -13.27 -21.63
C SER A 111 9.95 -13.67 -21.23
N GLU A 112 8.99 -13.38 -22.10
CA GLU A 112 7.59 -13.74 -21.89
C GLU A 112 7.44 -15.23 -21.57
N ALA A 113 6.94 -15.54 -20.39
CA ALA A 113 6.60 -16.88 -19.94
C ALA A 113 5.24 -17.29 -20.51
N GLN A 114 5.07 -18.58 -20.78
CA GLN A 114 3.87 -19.13 -21.40
C GLN A 114 3.24 -20.24 -20.56
N GLY A 115 1.95 -20.11 -20.26
CA GLY A 115 1.14 -21.09 -19.55
C GLY A 115 0.72 -22.25 -20.45
N MET A 116 0.28 -23.34 -19.82
CA MET A 116 -0.17 -24.56 -20.50
C MET A 116 -1.37 -24.32 -21.45
N LEU A 117 -2.20 -23.32 -21.14
CA LEU A 117 -3.41 -22.97 -21.89
C LEU A 117 -3.26 -21.64 -22.64
N GLY A 118 -2.03 -21.15 -22.81
CA GLY A 118 -1.71 -20.01 -23.66
C GLY A 118 -1.60 -18.65 -22.97
N THR A 119 -1.80 -18.57 -21.64
CA THR A 119 -1.56 -17.33 -20.89
C THR A 119 -0.11 -16.89 -21.06
N LYS A 120 0.09 -15.61 -21.33
CA LYS A 120 1.41 -14.98 -21.48
C LYS A 120 1.65 -14.01 -20.35
N VAL A 121 2.83 -14.10 -19.74
CA VAL A 121 3.19 -13.30 -18.57
C VAL A 121 4.63 -12.85 -18.73
N LYS A 122 4.89 -11.56 -18.56
CA LYS A 122 6.27 -11.05 -18.49
C LYS A 122 6.74 -11.10 -17.03
N PRO A 123 7.79 -11.88 -16.70
CA PRO A 123 8.37 -11.89 -15.36
C PRO A 123 9.03 -10.55 -15.03
N ASP A 124 8.94 -10.14 -13.77
CA ASP A 124 9.49 -8.88 -13.25
C ASP A 124 10.96 -9.04 -12.82
N LEU A 125 11.34 -10.22 -12.34
CA LEU A 125 12.71 -10.56 -11.97
C LEU A 125 13.05 -12.03 -12.27
N LEU A 126 14.36 -12.32 -12.25
CA LEU A 126 14.82 -13.71 -12.27
C LEU A 126 14.67 -14.33 -10.88
N LEU A 127 14.31 -15.61 -10.82
CA LEU A 127 14.18 -16.35 -9.56
C LEU A 127 15.43 -16.25 -8.69
N LYS A 128 16.62 -16.29 -9.31
CA LYS A 128 17.92 -16.19 -8.62
C LYS A 128 18.16 -14.82 -7.94
N GLU A 129 17.35 -13.82 -8.25
CA GLU A 129 17.44 -12.46 -7.69
C GLU A 129 16.42 -12.24 -6.56
N ALA A 130 15.48 -13.18 -6.38
CA ALA A 130 14.46 -13.10 -5.35
C ALA A 130 15.04 -13.32 -3.96
N LYS A 131 14.62 -12.49 -3.00
CA LYS A 131 14.89 -12.66 -1.57
C LYS A 131 13.57 -12.71 -0.83
N ALA A 132 13.35 -13.75 -0.02
CA ALA A 132 12.07 -13.90 0.67
C ALA A 132 11.79 -12.75 1.64
N THR A 133 12.85 -12.13 2.17
CA THR A 133 12.77 -10.98 3.08
C THR A 133 12.09 -9.73 2.49
N ASP A 134 12.12 -9.55 1.17
CA ASP A 134 11.53 -8.41 0.44
C ASP A 134 10.00 -8.49 0.30
N TYR A 135 9.40 -9.65 0.63
CA TYR A 135 7.99 -9.96 0.43
C TYR A 135 7.32 -10.37 1.74
N ASP A 136 5.99 -10.23 1.80
CA ASP A 136 5.15 -10.76 2.86
C ASP A 136 4.73 -12.21 2.61
N ALA A 137 4.67 -12.61 1.32
CA ALA A 137 4.39 -13.99 0.93
C ALA A 137 5.17 -14.43 -0.32
N ILE A 138 5.48 -15.72 -0.38
CA ILE A 138 6.04 -16.42 -1.54
C ILE A 138 5.03 -17.47 -2.00
N VAL A 139 4.66 -17.46 -3.27
CA VAL A 139 3.64 -18.35 -3.84
C VAL A 139 4.20 -19.10 -5.04
N PHE A 140 4.36 -20.42 -4.93
CA PHE A 140 4.82 -21.29 -6.00
C PHE A 140 3.64 -21.84 -6.81
N ILE A 141 3.62 -21.54 -8.11
CA ILE A 141 2.57 -22.00 -9.03
C ILE A 141 2.96 -23.33 -9.66
N GLY A 142 1.96 -24.20 -9.87
CA GLY A 142 2.13 -25.48 -10.52
C GLY A 142 2.08 -25.43 -12.05
N GLY A 143 1.71 -26.55 -12.65
CA GLY A 143 1.85 -26.83 -14.08
C GLY A 143 3.11 -27.63 -14.38
N SER A 144 3.11 -28.39 -15.49
CA SER A 144 4.15 -29.39 -15.77
C SER A 144 5.57 -28.83 -15.83
N GLY A 145 5.72 -27.56 -16.23
CA GLY A 145 7.02 -26.88 -16.27
C GLY A 145 7.62 -26.54 -14.90
N THR A 146 6.84 -26.67 -13.81
CA THR A 146 7.29 -26.42 -12.43
C THR A 146 8.33 -27.44 -11.98
N THR A 147 8.38 -28.61 -12.62
CA THR A 147 9.40 -29.64 -12.39
C THR A 147 10.82 -29.10 -12.51
N GLN A 148 11.05 -28.03 -13.28
CA GLN A 148 12.35 -27.36 -13.37
C GLN A 148 12.86 -26.88 -12.01
N TYR A 149 11.96 -26.56 -11.08
CA TYR A 149 12.28 -26.01 -9.76
C TYR A 149 12.40 -27.07 -8.66
N PHE A 150 12.12 -28.35 -8.95
CA PHE A 150 12.14 -29.39 -7.92
C PHE A 150 13.51 -29.58 -7.28
N ASN A 151 14.58 -29.47 -8.07
CA ASN A 151 15.96 -29.57 -7.58
C ASN A 151 16.76 -28.29 -7.87
N ASP A 152 16.08 -27.18 -8.19
CA ASP A 152 16.74 -25.91 -8.44
C ASP A 152 17.19 -25.30 -7.10
N PRO A 153 18.49 -25.02 -6.89
CA PRO A 153 18.97 -24.52 -5.61
C PRO A 153 18.36 -23.17 -5.21
N GLN A 154 17.97 -22.32 -6.17
CA GLN A 154 17.40 -21.00 -5.88
C GLN A 154 15.95 -21.14 -5.41
N ALA A 155 15.15 -22.00 -6.05
CA ALA A 155 13.78 -22.28 -5.61
C ALA A 155 13.74 -22.89 -4.20
N LEU A 156 14.63 -23.87 -3.94
CA LEU A 156 14.72 -24.52 -2.63
C LEU A 156 15.20 -23.53 -1.55
N ALA A 157 16.23 -22.73 -1.84
CA ALA A 157 16.72 -21.71 -0.92
C ALA A 157 15.66 -20.65 -0.60
N LEU A 158 14.88 -20.22 -1.60
CA LEU A 158 13.80 -19.25 -1.41
C LEU A 158 12.70 -19.80 -0.47
N ALA A 159 12.34 -21.07 -0.61
CA ALA A 159 11.38 -21.72 0.29
C ALA A 159 11.90 -21.80 1.74
N ILE A 160 13.17 -22.16 1.91
CA ILE A 160 13.84 -22.21 3.23
C ILE A 160 13.92 -20.80 3.85
N GLU A 161 14.31 -19.79 3.09
CA GLU A 161 14.38 -18.40 3.55
C GLU A 161 13.00 -17.90 3.98
N ALA A 162 11.96 -18.19 3.19
CA ALA A 162 10.59 -17.81 3.51
C ALA A 162 10.13 -18.42 4.84
N GLU A 163 10.40 -19.71 5.09
CA GLU A 163 10.06 -20.36 6.35
C GLU A 163 10.84 -19.76 7.51
N LYS A 164 12.16 -19.60 7.36
CA LYS A 164 13.05 -19.02 8.37
C LYS A 164 12.63 -17.62 8.80
N HIS A 165 12.12 -16.82 7.86
CA HIS A 165 11.65 -15.45 8.12
C HIS A 165 10.15 -15.38 8.40
N HIS A 166 9.49 -16.51 8.69
CA HIS A 166 8.07 -16.60 9.02
C HIS A 166 7.16 -15.89 8.00
N LYS A 167 7.52 -15.96 6.72
CA LYS A 167 6.70 -15.45 5.62
C LYS A 167 5.53 -16.39 5.35
N VAL A 168 4.50 -15.88 4.69
CA VAL A 168 3.43 -16.73 4.18
C VAL A 168 3.95 -17.51 2.97
N ILE A 169 3.74 -18.82 2.94
CA ILE A 169 4.20 -19.68 1.85
C ILE A 169 2.98 -20.36 1.22
N GLY A 170 2.76 -20.11 -0.07
CA GLY A 170 1.74 -20.78 -0.87
C GLY A 170 2.37 -21.75 -1.87
N ALA A 171 1.80 -22.94 -2.06
CA ALA A 171 2.17 -23.81 -3.18
C ALA A 171 0.96 -24.62 -3.68
N ILE A 172 0.77 -24.71 -5.00
CA ILE A 172 -0.41 -25.36 -5.60
C ILE A 172 -0.03 -26.42 -6.63
N CYS A 173 -0.86 -27.47 -6.74
CA CYS A 173 -0.72 -28.57 -7.70
C CYS A 173 0.55 -29.38 -7.45
N ILE A 174 1.51 -29.37 -8.37
CA ILE A 174 2.79 -30.08 -8.19
C ILE A 174 3.85 -29.21 -7.48
N ALA A 175 3.62 -27.90 -7.32
CA ALA A 175 4.56 -26.99 -6.68
C ALA A 175 4.87 -27.30 -5.19
N PRO A 176 3.97 -27.90 -4.37
CA PRO A 176 4.30 -28.33 -3.00
C PRO A 176 5.50 -29.29 -2.91
N VAL A 177 5.88 -29.97 -4.01
CA VAL A 177 7.10 -30.77 -4.07
C VAL A 177 8.36 -29.93 -3.84
N ILE A 178 8.37 -28.65 -4.23
CA ILE A 178 9.47 -27.72 -3.95
C ILE A 178 9.64 -27.58 -2.43
N LEU A 179 8.53 -27.34 -1.71
CA LEU A 179 8.54 -27.20 -0.25
C LEU A 179 8.94 -28.52 0.44
N ALA A 180 8.44 -29.64 -0.07
CA ALA A 180 8.78 -30.98 0.43
C ALA A 180 10.30 -31.25 0.32
N LYS A 181 10.89 -30.98 -0.85
CA LYS A 181 12.33 -31.17 -1.10
C LYS A 181 13.20 -30.16 -0.36
N ALA A 182 12.68 -28.98 -0.07
CA ALA A 182 13.33 -27.98 0.77
C ALA A 182 13.32 -28.35 2.27
N GLY A 183 12.60 -29.41 2.68
CA GLY A 183 12.43 -29.80 4.08
C GLY A 183 11.37 -28.99 4.83
N VAL A 184 10.76 -28.00 4.18
CA VAL A 184 9.78 -27.07 4.76
C VAL A 184 8.49 -27.76 5.20
N LEU A 185 8.19 -28.97 4.67
CA LEU A 185 6.97 -29.71 5.01
C LEU A 185 7.17 -30.83 6.04
N GLN A 186 8.36 -30.98 6.62
CA GLN A 186 8.64 -32.05 7.59
C GLN A 186 7.69 -31.95 8.80
N GLY A 187 6.87 -32.99 9.02
CA GLY A 187 5.90 -33.06 10.12
C GLY A 187 4.66 -32.18 9.96
N LYS A 188 4.53 -31.42 8.87
CA LYS A 188 3.42 -30.50 8.63
C LYS A 188 2.32 -31.16 7.79
N LYS A 189 1.08 -30.72 7.99
CA LYS A 189 -0.04 -31.07 7.11
C LYS A 189 0.08 -30.33 5.80
N ALA A 190 -0.07 -31.06 4.70
CA ALA A 190 -0.05 -30.48 3.36
C ALA A 190 -0.94 -31.28 2.41
N THR A 191 -1.25 -30.68 1.26
CA THR A 191 -1.88 -31.36 0.13
C THR A 191 -1.12 -31.04 -1.15
N VAL A 192 -1.36 -31.82 -2.20
CA VAL A 192 -0.63 -31.76 -3.47
C VAL A 192 -1.48 -32.40 -4.57
N TRP A 193 -1.13 -32.17 -5.83
CA TRP A 193 -1.65 -32.92 -6.97
C TRP A 193 -1.53 -34.42 -6.74
N SER A 194 -2.58 -35.17 -7.10
CA SER A 194 -2.71 -36.58 -6.74
C SER A 194 -1.51 -37.45 -7.14
N GLY A 195 -0.84 -37.11 -8.24
CA GLY A 195 0.37 -37.80 -8.72
C GLY A 195 1.60 -37.65 -7.83
N GLU A 196 1.65 -36.66 -6.93
CA GLU A 196 2.82 -36.32 -6.11
C GLU A 196 2.64 -36.60 -4.61
N LYS A 197 1.52 -37.25 -4.22
CA LYS A 197 1.24 -37.57 -2.81
C LYS A 197 2.37 -38.36 -2.15
N GLN A 198 2.89 -39.36 -2.85
CA GLN A 198 3.97 -40.20 -2.34
C GLN A 198 5.28 -39.41 -2.15
N THR A 199 5.54 -38.43 -3.01
CA THR A 199 6.69 -37.53 -2.90
C THR A 199 6.64 -36.74 -1.58
N LEU A 200 5.49 -36.13 -1.27
CA LEU A 200 5.29 -35.40 -0.01
C LEU A 200 5.46 -36.31 1.21
N GLN A 201 4.85 -37.50 1.20
CA GLN A 201 4.93 -38.46 2.30
C GLN A 201 6.36 -38.92 2.57
N LYS A 202 7.13 -39.22 1.51
CA LYS A 202 8.55 -39.62 1.61
C LYS A 202 9.43 -38.49 2.16
N SER A 203 9.04 -37.24 1.94
CA SER A 203 9.67 -36.04 2.51
C SER A 203 9.15 -35.67 3.90
N GLY A 204 8.41 -36.57 4.57
CA GLY A 204 7.98 -36.38 5.96
C GLY A 204 6.73 -35.51 6.16
N ALA A 205 6.03 -35.11 5.09
CA ALA A 205 4.78 -34.36 5.21
C ALA A 205 3.59 -35.27 5.51
N VAL A 206 2.62 -34.77 6.28
CA VAL A 206 1.32 -35.40 6.49
C VAL A 206 0.40 -35.01 5.33
N CYS A 207 0.46 -35.78 4.23
CA CYS A 207 -0.33 -35.51 3.04
C CYS A 207 -1.82 -35.84 3.27
N THR A 208 -2.68 -34.82 3.34
CA THR A 208 -4.10 -34.98 3.72
C THR A 208 -5.04 -35.25 2.54
N GLY A 209 -4.65 -34.83 1.34
CA GLY A 209 -5.47 -34.98 0.13
C GLY A 209 -6.67 -34.03 0.04
N LYS A 210 -6.79 -33.03 0.94
CA LYS A 210 -7.81 -31.98 0.84
C LYS A 210 -7.61 -31.10 -0.40
N ALA A 211 -8.63 -30.33 -0.77
CA ALA A 211 -8.51 -29.32 -1.83
C ALA A 211 -7.48 -28.24 -1.47
N VAL A 212 -7.57 -27.72 -0.24
CA VAL A 212 -6.60 -26.79 0.35
C VAL A 212 -6.27 -27.28 1.76
N GLU A 213 -5.00 -27.19 2.14
CA GLU A 213 -4.53 -27.43 3.50
C GLU A 213 -3.77 -26.21 4.00
N VAL A 214 -4.05 -25.82 5.23
CA VAL A 214 -3.41 -24.69 5.91
C VAL A 214 -2.76 -25.23 7.19
N ASP A 215 -1.45 -25.08 7.30
CA ASP A 215 -0.67 -25.43 8.49
C ASP A 215 0.22 -24.23 8.87
N GLY A 216 -0.23 -23.46 9.87
CA GLY A 216 0.36 -22.18 10.24
C GLY A 216 0.35 -21.20 9.07
N LYS A 217 1.55 -20.77 8.64
CA LYS A 217 1.74 -19.85 7.51
C LYS A 217 1.97 -20.55 6.16
N ILE A 218 1.87 -21.87 6.12
CA ILE A 218 2.02 -22.66 4.89
C ILE A 218 0.63 -23.06 4.38
N ILE A 219 0.34 -22.67 3.14
CA ILE A 219 -0.88 -23.00 2.43
C ILE A 219 -0.50 -23.87 1.23
N THR A 220 -1.08 -25.06 1.15
CA THR A 220 -0.92 -25.94 -0.01
C THR A 220 -2.27 -26.26 -0.65
N ALA A 221 -2.30 -26.45 -1.96
CA ALA A 221 -3.53 -26.75 -2.69
C ALA A 221 -3.35 -27.84 -3.74
N SER A 222 -4.39 -28.63 -3.96
CA SER A 222 -4.29 -29.88 -4.71
C SER A 222 -4.21 -29.71 -6.22
N GLY A 223 -4.63 -28.58 -6.80
CA GLY A 223 -4.60 -28.39 -8.25
C GLY A 223 -5.50 -27.28 -8.77
N PRO A 224 -5.74 -27.22 -10.09
CA PRO A 224 -6.47 -26.11 -10.72
C PRO A 224 -7.88 -25.92 -10.17
N ALA A 225 -8.55 -27.01 -9.77
CA ALA A 225 -9.90 -26.97 -9.19
C ALA A 225 -9.93 -26.17 -7.87
N ALA A 226 -8.84 -26.22 -7.09
CA ALA A 226 -8.71 -25.56 -5.79
C ALA A 226 -8.16 -24.12 -5.87
N ALA A 227 -7.86 -23.59 -7.07
CA ALA A 227 -7.19 -22.30 -7.22
C ALA A 227 -7.92 -21.12 -6.55
N GLU A 228 -9.26 -21.11 -6.60
CA GLU A 228 -10.05 -20.06 -5.96
C GLU A 228 -10.01 -20.16 -4.43
N GLU A 229 -10.19 -21.36 -3.88
CA GLU A 229 -10.11 -21.58 -2.43
C GLU A 229 -8.70 -21.31 -1.90
N PHE A 230 -7.67 -21.67 -2.69
CA PHE A 230 -6.28 -21.37 -2.40
C PHE A 230 -6.01 -19.86 -2.32
N GLY A 231 -6.46 -19.09 -3.32
CA GLY A 231 -6.35 -17.63 -3.31
C GLY A 231 -7.10 -16.99 -2.13
N LYS A 232 -8.29 -17.50 -1.79
CA LYS A 232 -9.04 -17.05 -0.60
C LYS A 232 -8.30 -17.34 0.70
N ALA A 233 -7.67 -18.51 0.83
CA ALA A 233 -6.86 -18.87 1.99
C ALA A 233 -5.63 -17.96 2.15
N LEU A 234 -4.93 -17.67 1.04
CA LEU A 234 -3.82 -16.70 1.02
C LEU A 234 -4.27 -15.32 1.49
N VAL A 235 -5.36 -14.80 0.92
CA VAL A 235 -5.94 -13.51 1.34
C VAL A 235 -6.27 -13.51 2.82
N LYS A 236 -6.93 -14.55 3.33
CA LYS A 236 -7.33 -14.64 4.74
C LYS A 236 -6.12 -14.52 5.67
N ILE A 237 -5.09 -15.34 5.46
CA ILE A 237 -3.86 -15.31 6.28
C ILE A 237 -3.14 -13.96 6.16
N LEU A 238 -3.12 -13.38 4.95
CA LEU A 238 -2.53 -12.06 4.72
C LEU A 238 -3.36 -10.91 5.28
N GLN A 239 -4.56 -11.12 5.77
CA GLN A 239 -5.32 -10.10 6.49
C GLN A 239 -5.14 -10.20 8.01
N GLU A 240 -4.62 -11.32 8.52
CA GLU A 240 -4.36 -11.48 9.93
C GLU A 240 -3.24 -10.51 10.38
N PRO A 241 -3.39 -9.85 11.55
CA PRO A 241 -2.34 -9.01 12.11
C PRO A 241 -1.07 -9.84 12.35
N SER A 242 0.11 -9.27 12.10
CA SER A 242 1.41 -9.92 12.32
C SER A 242 1.74 -10.26 13.78
N ASN A 243 0.79 -10.09 14.70
CA ASN A 243 0.99 -10.14 16.15
C ASN A 243 0.61 -11.48 16.78
N THR A 244 0.46 -12.55 16.00
CA THR A 244 0.29 -13.90 16.57
C THR A 244 1.68 -14.49 16.83
N PRO A 245 2.08 -14.68 18.11
CA PRO A 245 3.38 -15.26 18.48
C PRO A 245 3.52 -16.71 18.01
#